data_AF-A0A8T6UVL4-F1
#
_entry.id   AF-A0A8T6UVL4-F1
#
_cell.length_a   1.000
_cell.length_b   1.000
_cell.length_c   1.000
_cell.angle_alpha   90.00
_cell.angle_beta   90.00
_cell.angle_gamma   90.00
#
_symmetry.space_group_name_H-M   'P 1'
#
loop_
_entity.id
_entity.type
_entity.pdbx_description
1 polymer ?
#
loop_
_entity_poly.entity_id
_entity_poly.type
_entity_poly.pdbx_seq_one_letter_code
_entity_poly.pdbx_strand_id
1 'polypeptide(L)'
;LRDELKLRNKVRARVIARTEISAASNFGNFQGATMTGLKLLKQWSSAKDSRVRDDHVDLDGTIRKMNKPFPHGLMFPADPSGPADQVINCRCAVKYVPI
;
A
#
# COMPACT_ATOMS: atom_id res chain seq x y z
N LEU A 1 -20.18 -19.82 -20.60
CA LEU A 1 -20.57 -18.40 -20.80
C LEU A 1 -21.13 -17.69 -19.55
N ARG A 2 -22.34 -18.01 -19.02
CA ARG A 2 -22.91 -17.26 -17.87
C ARG A 2 -22.07 -17.38 -16.58
N ASP A 3 -21.55 -18.57 -16.28
CA ASP A 3 -20.76 -18.78 -15.06
C ASP A 3 -19.36 -18.18 -15.14
N GLU A 4 -18.75 -18.17 -16.33
CA GLU A 4 -17.48 -17.48 -16.58
C GLU A 4 -17.61 -15.96 -16.40
N LEU A 5 -18.71 -15.36 -16.88
CA LEU A 5 -18.97 -13.94 -16.68
C LEU A 5 -19.13 -13.60 -15.19
N LYS A 6 -19.88 -14.43 -14.44
CA LYS A 6 -20.03 -14.28 -12.99
C LYS A 6 -18.68 -14.38 -12.28
N LEU A 7 -17.83 -15.33 -12.66
CA LEU A 7 -16.50 -15.49 -12.10
C LEU A 7 -15.62 -14.27 -12.37
N ARG A 8 -15.57 -13.80 -13.63
CA ARG A 8 -14.80 -12.60 -14.02
C ARG A 8 -15.22 -11.37 -13.23
N ASN A 9 -16.53 -11.16 -13.07
CA ASN A 9 -17.07 -10.04 -12.31
C ASN A 9 -16.68 -10.12 -10.82
N LYS A 10 -16.77 -11.31 -10.20
CA LYS A 10 -16.33 -11.52 -8.81
C LYS A 10 -14.83 -11.24 -8.62
N VAL A 11 -13.99 -11.71 -9.54
CA VAL A 11 -12.53 -11.47 -9.48
C VAL A 11 -12.23 -9.99 -9.60
N ARG A 12 -12.82 -9.30 -10.58
CA ARG A 12 -12.64 -7.84 -10.76
C ARG A 12 -13.13 -7.05 -9.55
N ALA A 13 -14.32 -7.35 -9.04
CA ALA A 13 -14.87 -6.69 -7.86
C ALA A 13 -13.94 -6.82 -6.65
N ARG A 14 -13.33 -8.00 -6.46
CA ARG A 14 -12.37 -8.22 -5.36
C ARG A 14 -11.08 -7.42 -5.55
N VAL A 15 -10.56 -7.32 -6.78
CA VAL A 15 -9.36 -6.51 -7.07
C VAL A 15 -9.61 -5.03 -6.79
N ILE A 16 -10.76 -4.51 -7.26
CA ILE A 16 -11.17 -3.12 -7.02
C ILE A 16 -11.30 -2.89 -5.52
N ALA A 17 -12.15 -3.67 -4.83
CA ALA A 17 -12.38 -3.50 -3.40
C ALA A 17 -11.07 -3.53 -2.60
N ARG A 18 -10.15 -4.45 -2.89
CA ARG A 18 -8.86 -4.51 -2.20
C ARG A 18 -8.00 -3.28 -2.46
N THR A 19 -7.90 -2.85 -3.72
CA THR A 19 -7.06 -1.72 -4.10
C THR A 19 -7.54 -0.43 -3.44
N GLU A 20 -8.85 -0.16 -3.53
CA GLU A 20 -9.45 1.05 -2.94
C GLU A 20 -9.34 1.07 -1.41
N ILE A 21 -9.63 -0.05 -0.74
CA ILE A 21 -9.55 -0.12 0.73
C ILE A 21 -8.11 0.06 1.20
N SER A 22 -7.14 -0.62 0.57
CA SER A 22 -5.74 -0.51 0.96
C SER A 22 -5.19 0.90 0.72
N ALA A 23 -5.56 1.54 -0.39
CA ALA A 23 -5.19 2.93 -0.65
C ALA A 23 -5.77 3.88 0.42
N ALA A 24 -7.07 3.77 0.69
CA ALA A 24 -7.76 4.61 1.67
C ALA A 24 -7.21 4.44 3.09
N SER A 25 -6.99 3.19 3.54
CA SER A 25 -6.45 2.91 4.88
C SER A 25 -5.03 3.46 5.05
N ASN A 26 -4.14 3.24 4.08
CA ASN A 26 -2.76 3.72 4.18
C ASN A 26 -2.69 5.25 4.06
N PHE A 27 -3.51 5.86 3.20
CA PHE A 27 -3.63 7.32 3.12
C PHE A 27 -4.13 7.92 4.44
N GLY A 28 -5.20 7.37 5.02
CA GLY A 28 -5.73 7.81 6.31
C GLY A 28 -4.69 7.72 7.42
N ASN A 29 -3.94 6.63 7.49
CA ASN A 29 -2.84 6.49 8.44
C ASN A 29 -1.72 7.52 8.22
N PHE A 30 -1.38 7.83 6.96
CA PHE A 30 -0.37 8.83 6.60
C PHE A 30 -0.79 10.26 6.97
N GLN A 31 -2.03 10.62 6.66
CA GLN A 31 -2.60 11.90 7.07
C GLN A 31 -2.67 12.00 8.60
N GLY A 32 -3.18 10.98 9.27
CA GLY A 32 -3.25 10.93 10.73
C GLY A 32 -1.88 11.13 11.38
N ALA A 33 -0.86 10.38 10.93
CA ALA A 33 0.51 10.54 11.41
C ALA A 33 1.06 11.96 11.17
N THR A 34 0.80 12.55 10.01
CA THR A 34 1.22 13.92 9.66
C THR A 34 0.55 14.96 10.55
N MET A 35 -0.75 14.80 10.83
CA MET A 35 -1.54 15.72 11.66
C MET A 35 -1.17 15.69 13.14
N THR A 36 -0.49 14.65 13.63
CA THR A 36 -0.06 14.58 15.03
C THR A 36 0.95 15.67 15.41
N GLY A 37 1.68 16.24 14.44
CA GLY A 37 2.78 17.17 14.70
C GLY A 37 4.02 16.53 15.34
N LEU A 38 4.03 15.22 15.55
CA LEU A 38 5.17 14.50 16.11
C LEU A 38 6.29 14.34 15.08
N LYS A 39 7.53 14.27 15.57
CA LYS A 39 8.70 13.93 14.74
C LYS A 39 8.70 12.42 14.48
N LEU A 40 8.09 12.03 13.36
CA LEU A 40 7.95 10.63 12.96
C LEU A 40 8.77 10.32 11.71
N LEU A 41 9.18 9.06 11.57
CA LEU A 41 9.57 8.43 10.32
C LEU A 41 8.48 7.46 9.90
N LYS A 42 8.45 7.14 8.60
CA LYS A 42 7.60 6.08 8.07
C LYS A 42 8.43 4.86 7.71
N GLN A 43 7.93 3.69 8.06
CA GLN A 43 8.54 2.40 7.78
C GLN A 43 7.59 1.55 6.93
N TRP A 44 8.11 0.97 5.85
CA TRP A 44 7.35 0.03 5.04
C TRP A 44 7.19 -1.32 5.76
N SER A 45 5.97 -1.86 5.76
CA SER A 45 5.66 -3.17 6.31
C SER A 45 4.97 -4.00 5.24
N SER A 46 5.70 -4.94 4.65
CA SER A 46 5.15 -5.88 3.68
C SER A 46 4.10 -6.79 4.32
N ALA A 47 3.28 -7.45 3.50
CA ALA A 47 2.28 -8.41 3.98
C ALA A 47 2.89 -9.76 4.41
N LYS A 48 4.19 -9.99 4.12
CA LYS A 48 4.97 -11.19 4.49
C LYS A 48 4.32 -12.52 4.10
N ASP A 49 3.63 -12.55 2.96
CA ASP A 49 3.11 -13.78 2.38
C ASP A 49 3.63 -13.99 0.95
N SER A 50 3.34 -15.16 0.38
CA SER A 50 3.82 -15.57 -0.95
C SER A 50 3.26 -14.77 -2.12
N ARG A 51 2.35 -13.81 -1.89
CA ARG A 51 1.77 -12.98 -2.95
C ARG A 51 2.23 -11.52 -2.84
N VAL A 52 3.19 -11.23 -1.96
CA VAL A 52 3.91 -9.95 -1.98
C VAL A 52 4.85 -9.97 -3.18
N ARG A 53 4.98 -8.84 -3.86
CA ARG A 53 5.93 -8.68 -4.97
C ARG A 53 7.36 -8.68 -4.43
N ASP A 54 8.31 -9.19 -5.19
CA ASP A 54 9.70 -9.31 -4.74
C ASP A 54 10.28 -7.95 -4.33
N ASP A 55 10.02 -6.90 -5.11
CA ASP A 55 10.43 -5.54 -4.76
C ASP A 55 9.78 -5.02 -3.47
N HIS A 56 8.52 -5.34 -3.20
CA HIS A 56 7.84 -5.00 -1.95
C HIS A 56 8.33 -5.83 -0.75
N VAL A 57 8.88 -7.01 -0.99
CA VAL A 57 9.59 -7.81 0.05
C VAL A 57 10.88 -7.10 0.41
N ASP A 58 11.66 -6.65 -0.58
CA ASP A 58 12.91 -5.90 -0.37
C ASP A 58 12.68 -4.56 0.34
N LEU A 59 11.48 -3.97 0.18
CA LEU A 59 11.09 -2.78 0.92
C LEU A 59 10.78 -3.03 2.40
N ASP A 60 10.54 -4.26 2.85
CA ASP A 60 10.16 -4.54 4.24
C ASP A 60 11.17 -3.96 5.23
N GLY A 61 10.68 -3.17 6.18
CA GLY A 61 11.51 -2.53 7.18
C GLY A 61 12.23 -1.26 6.70
N THR A 62 12.18 -0.90 5.41
CA THR A 62 12.76 0.35 4.90
C THR A 62 12.15 1.55 5.60
N ILE A 63 12.99 2.45 6.09
CA ILE A 63 12.59 3.67 6.80
C ILE A 63 12.85 4.90 5.91
N ARG A 64 11.88 5.81 5.83
CA ARG A 64 12.00 7.10 5.13
C ARG A 64 11.46 8.23 6.00
N LYS A 65 11.94 9.44 5.75
CA LYS A 65 11.32 10.66 6.28
C LYS A 65 9.88 10.77 5.75
N MET A 66 8.98 11.36 6.53
CA MET A 66 7.56 11.50 6.16
C MET A 66 7.36 12.09 4.76
N ASN A 67 8.13 13.12 4.42
CA ASN A 67 8.08 13.86 3.16
C ASN A 67 8.91 13.27 2.02
N LYS A 68 9.49 12.07 2.18
CA LYS A 68 10.29 11.41 1.14
C LYS A 68 9.57 10.15 0.65
N PRO A 69 9.48 9.92 -0.66
CA PRO A 69 8.88 8.70 -1.17
C PRO A 69 9.75 7.48 -0.86
N PHE A 70 9.11 6.32 -0.81
CA PHE A 70 9.75 5.02 -0.98
C PHE A 70 10.16 4.85 -2.47
N PRO A 71 10.91 3.79 -2.80
CA PRO A 71 11.09 3.37 -4.19
C PRO A 71 9.76 3.28 -4.97
N HIS A 72 9.85 3.42 -6.29
CA HIS A 72 8.70 3.55 -7.20
C HIS A 72 7.83 4.79 -6.98
N GLY A 73 8.33 5.78 -6.22
CA GLY A 73 7.64 7.07 -6.01
C GLY A 73 6.51 7.02 -4.99
N LEU A 74 6.33 5.91 -4.27
CA LEU A 74 5.19 5.71 -3.37
C LEU A 74 5.38 6.47 -2.05
N MET A 75 4.40 7.27 -1.63
CA MET A 75 4.43 7.89 -0.30
C MET A 75 4.01 6.91 0.80
N PHE A 76 3.15 5.96 0.48
CA PHE A 76 2.68 4.88 1.34
C PHE A 76 2.27 3.68 0.45
N PRO A 77 2.08 2.48 1.02
CA PRO A 77 1.61 1.35 0.22
C PRO A 77 0.23 1.59 -0.40
N ALA A 78 0.07 1.13 -1.63
CA ALA A 78 -1.15 1.37 -2.43
C ALA A 78 -1.44 2.87 -2.69
N ASP A 79 -0.41 3.72 -2.71
CA ASP A 79 -0.52 5.11 -3.12
C ASP A 79 -1.01 5.23 -4.58
N PRO A 80 -2.20 5.80 -4.84
CA PRO A 80 -2.77 5.89 -6.19
C PRO A 80 -1.96 6.73 -7.18
N SER A 81 -1.01 7.54 -6.70
CA SER A 81 -0.11 8.33 -7.56
C SER A 81 1.04 7.50 -8.14
N GLY A 82 1.26 6.29 -7.62
CA GLY A 82 2.32 5.40 -8.09
C GLY A 82 1.95 4.55 -9.30
N PRO A 83 2.93 3.78 -9.85
CA PRO A 83 2.71 2.87 -10.95
C PRO A 83 1.66 1.79 -10.64
N ALA A 84 0.79 1.48 -11.61
CA ALA A 84 -0.33 0.55 -11.42
C ALA A 84 0.13 -0.86 -10.99
N ASP A 85 1.27 -1.33 -11.51
CA ASP A 85 1.88 -2.61 -11.17
C ASP A 85 2.38 -2.66 -9.73
N GLN A 86 2.65 -1.53 -9.09
CA GLN A 86 3.06 -1.41 -7.69
C GLN A 86 1.87 -1.27 -6.73
N VAL A 87 0.76 -0.73 -7.21
CA VAL A 87 -0.37 -0.29 -6.38
C VAL A 87 -1.52 -1.29 -6.37
N ILE A 88 -1.92 -1.80 -7.54
CA ILE A 88 -3.11 -2.66 -7.67
C ILE A 88 -2.93 -3.92 -6.84
N ASN A 89 -3.95 -4.32 -6.07
CA ASN A 89 -3.93 -5.55 -5.27
C ASN A 89 -2.82 -5.57 -4.19
N CYS A 90 -2.12 -4.45 -3.93
CA CYS A 90 -1.14 -4.34 -2.87
C CYS A 90 -1.79 -4.58 -1.50
N ARG A 91 -1.05 -5.23 -0.60
CA ARG A 91 -1.50 -5.57 0.77
C ARG A 91 -0.49 -5.15 1.83
N CYS A 92 0.49 -4.36 1.45
CA CYS A 92 1.48 -3.83 2.39
C CYS A 92 0.84 -2.70 3.20
N ALA A 93 1.44 -2.40 4.34
CA ALA A 93 1.04 -1.35 5.27
C ALA A 93 2.24 -0.45 5.61
N VAL A 94 1.96 0.72 6.17
CA VAL A 94 2.98 1.64 6.65
C VAL A 94 2.87 1.81 8.16
N LYS A 95 4.02 1.79 8.83
CA LYS A 95 4.17 2.06 10.26
C LYS A 95 4.80 3.43 10.45
N TYR A 96 4.48 4.08 11.57
CA TYR A 96 5.08 5.35 11.96
C TYR A 96 5.85 5.18 13.24
N VAL A 97 7.12 5.56 13.23
CA VAL A 97 8.03 5.38 14.37
C VAL A 97 8.58 6.75 14.81
N PRO A 98 8.65 7.04 16.11
CA PRO A 98 9.28 8.26 16.61
C PRO A 98 10.77 8.34 16.23
N ILE A 99 11.26 9.56 16.06
CA ILE A 99 12.69 9.89 15.97
C ILE A 99 13.23 10.21 17.36
#